data_AF-A0A9E4BZ39-F1
#
_entry.id   AF-A0A9E4BZ39-F1
#
_cell.length_a   1.000
_cell.length_b   1.000
_cell.length_c   1.000
_cell.angle_alpha   90.00
_cell.angle_beta   90.00
_cell.angle_gamma   90.00
#
_symmetry.space_group_name_H-M   'P 1'
#
loop_
_entity.id
_entity.type
_entity.pdbx_description
1 polymer ?
#
loop_
_entity_poly.entity_id
_entity_poly.type
_entity_poly.pdbx_seq_one_letter_code
_entity_poly.pdbx_strand_id
1 'polypeptide(L)'
;MAKSMFSREVAVKLEGEINPFQACRSLSQRARVINTERKQREAEGELYKEELPNSSASAMLDFAEGRIALLLEESADLDEV
;
A
#
# COMPACT_ATOMS: atom_id res chain seq x y z
N MET A 1 -6.89 16.12 11.59
CA MET A 1 -5.45 15.81 11.70
C MET A 1 -5.02 15.18 10.38
N ALA A 2 -3.86 15.56 9.84
CA ALA A 2 -3.31 14.90 8.66
C ALA A 2 -2.99 13.44 8.99
N LYS A 3 -3.39 12.52 8.10
CA LYS A 3 -3.09 11.08 8.28
C LYS A 3 -1.60 10.87 8.04
N SER A 4 -0.94 10.15 8.94
CA SER A 4 0.51 9.92 8.91
C SER A 4 0.83 8.43 8.88
N MET A 5 1.83 8.04 8.08
CA MET A 5 2.39 6.69 8.06
C MET A 5 3.01 6.29 9.41
N PHE A 6 3.34 7.26 10.28
CA PHE A 6 3.85 7.02 11.62
C PHE A 6 2.76 7.01 12.70
N SER A 7 1.49 6.99 12.30
CA SER A 7 0.39 6.90 13.26
C SER A 7 0.37 5.55 13.97
N ARG A 8 -0.08 5.54 15.22
CA ARG A 8 -0.22 4.31 16.02
C ARG A 8 -1.07 3.25 15.32
N GLU A 9 -2.09 3.67 14.57
CA GLU A 9 -2.97 2.77 13.83
C GLU A 9 -2.22 1.96 12.76
N VAL A 10 -1.35 2.62 11.99
CA VAL A 10 -0.49 1.95 11.00
C VAL A 10 0.42 0.94 11.70
N ALA A 11 1.06 1.36 12.80
CA ALA A 11 1.97 0.49 13.56
C ALA A 11 1.25 -0.77 14.10
N VAL A 12 0.10 -0.58 14.75
CA VAL A 12 -0.69 -1.70 15.32
C VAL A 12 -1.15 -2.67 14.24
N LYS A 13 -1.57 -2.19 13.07
CA LYS A 13 -1.96 -3.07 11.97
C LYS A 13 -0.79 -3.85 11.39
N LEU A 14 0.38 -3.21 11.24
CA LEU A 14 1.59 -3.90 10.77
C LEU A 14 2.12 -4.92 11.77
N GLU A 15 2.01 -4.65 13.08
CA GLU A 15 2.35 -5.61 14.14
C GLU A 15 1.44 -6.85 14.12
N GLY A 16 0.20 -6.71 13.65
CA GLY A 16 -0.73 -7.83 13.48
C GLY A 16 -0.40 -8.75 12.31
N GLU A 17 0.52 -8.36 11.42
CA GLU A 17 0.89 -9.15 10.25
C GLU A 17 1.87 -10.27 10.60
N ILE A 18 1.52 -11.49 10.19
CA ILE A 18 2.28 -12.70 10.54
C ILE A 18 3.62 -12.73 9.80
N ASN A 19 3.68 -12.18 8.58
CA ASN A 19 4.86 -12.21 7.73
C ASN A 19 5.28 -10.80 7.26
N PRO A 20 6.35 -10.22 7.83
CA PRO A 20 6.79 -8.88 7.49
C PRO A 20 7.31 -8.75 6.05
N PHE A 21 7.82 -9.84 5.46
CA PHE A 21 8.30 -9.82 4.07
C PHE A 21 7.14 -9.77 3.08
N GLN A 22 6.08 -10.55 3.33
CA GLN A 22 4.85 -10.48 2.54
C GLN A 22 4.19 -9.11 2.68
N ALA A 23 4.10 -8.58 3.90
CA ALA A 23 3.59 -7.24 4.14
C ALA A 23 4.37 -6.18 3.34
N CYS A 24 5.71 -6.20 3.40
CA CYS A 24 6.57 -5.32 2.60
C CYS A 24 6.35 -5.47 1.09
N ARG A 25 6.17 -6.71 0.59
CA ARG A 25 5.92 -6.97 -0.83
C ARG A 25 4.59 -6.39 -1.28
N SER A 26 3.51 -6.64 -0.55
CA SER A 26 2.17 -6.11 -0.85
C SER A 26 2.13 -4.59 -0.78
N LEU A 27 2.75 -3.98 0.24
CA LEU A 27 2.87 -2.51 0.34
C LEU A 27 3.67 -1.93 -0.84
N SER A 28 4.76 -2.59 -1.24
CA SER A 28 5.57 -2.16 -2.39
C SER A 28 4.80 -2.26 -3.71
N GLN A 29 4.00 -3.33 -3.90
CA GLN A 29 3.12 -3.47 -5.06
C GLN A 29 2.09 -2.34 -5.09
N ARG A 30 1.46 -2.02 -3.96
CA ARG A 30 0.52 -0.89 -3.86
C ARG A 30 1.20 0.45 -4.17
N ALA A 31 2.38 0.70 -3.62
CA ALA A 31 3.14 1.92 -3.89
C ALA A 31 3.47 2.07 -5.39
N ARG A 32 3.76 0.97 -6.10
CA ARG A 32 3.97 0.99 -7.56
C ARG A 32 2.69 1.37 -8.31
N VAL A 33 1.54 0.79 -7.94
CA VAL A 33 0.24 1.15 -8.55
C VAL A 33 -0.03 2.63 -8.38
N ILE A 34 0.13 3.17 -7.16
CA ILE A 34 -0.03 4.60 -6.88
C ILE A 34 0.90 5.46 -7.73
N ASN A 35 2.17 5.05 -7.89
CA ASN A 35 3.12 5.77 -8.75
C ASN A 35 2.69 5.77 -10.23
N THR A 36 2.19 4.64 -10.73
CA THR A 36 1.71 4.53 -12.12
C THR A 36 0.49 5.40 -12.34
N GLU A 37 -0.49 5.35 -11.44
CA GLU A 37 -1.69 6.19 -11.49
C GLU A 37 -1.34 7.68 -11.44
N ARG A 38 -0.37 8.06 -10.60
CA ARG A 38 0.10 9.45 -10.50
C ARG A 38 0.73 9.94 -11.79
N LYS A 39 1.64 9.16 -12.36
CA LYS A 39 2.28 9.48 -13.64
C LYS A 39 1.27 9.61 -14.77
N GLN A 40 0.26 8.74 -14.80
CA GLN A 40 -0.78 8.80 -15.80
C GLN A 40 -1.59 10.11 -15.70
N ARG A 41 -2.03 10.47 -14.49
CA ARG A 41 -2.76 11.73 -14.23
C ARG A 41 -1.93 12.98 -14.53
N GLU A 42 -0.64 12.97 -14.19
CA GLU A 42 0.29 14.03 -14.56
C GLU A 42 0.39 14.19 -16.09
N ALA A 43 0.43 13.07 -16.83
CA ALA A 43 0.44 13.10 -18.29
C ALA A 43 -0.90 13.60 -18.89
N GLU A 44 -2.01 13.38 -18.19
CA GLU A 44 -3.34 13.90 -18.54
C GLU A 44 -3.53 15.38 -18.14
N GLY A 45 -2.52 16.00 -17.52
CA GLY A 45 -2.53 17.41 -17.13
C GLY A 45 -3.26 17.71 -15.81
N GLU A 46 -3.58 16.68 -15.02
CA GLU A 46 -4.14 16.88 -13.69
C GLU A 46 -3.08 17.41 -12.72
N LEU A 47 -3.29 18.63 -12.22
CA LEU A 47 -2.49 19.21 -11.15
C LEU A 47 -3.06 18.79 -9.79
N TYR A 48 -2.25 18.09 -8.99
CA TYR A 48 -2.57 17.85 -7.59
C TYR A 48 -2.60 19.19 -6.84
N LYS A 49 -3.78 19.57 -6.34
CA LYS A 49 -3.97 20.81 -5.55
C LYS A 49 -3.31 20.74 -4.17
N GLU A 50 -3.01 19.54 -3.69
CA GLU A 50 -2.36 19.28 -2.41
C GLU A 50 -1.18 18.33 -2.60
N GLU A 51 -0.09 18.56 -1.87
CA GLU A 51 1.03 17.61 -1.80
C GLU A 51 0.54 16.29 -1.20
N LEU A 52 0.27 15.32 -2.06
CA LEU A 52 0.02 13.96 -1.61
C LEU A 52 1.30 13.38 -1.00
N PRO A 53 1.20 12.55 0.06
CA PRO A 53 2.34 11.82 0.59
C PRO A 53 3.03 11.01 -0.51
N ASN A 54 4.31 10.66 -0.34
CA ASN A 54 4.97 9.73 -1.25
C ASN A 54 4.19 8.40 -1.35
N SER A 55 4.41 7.63 -2.41
CA SER A 55 3.59 6.44 -2.68
C SER A 55 3.70 5.37 -1.61
N SER A 56 4.86 5.21 -0.96
CA SER A 56 5.03 4.29 0.16
C SER A 56 4.20 4.70 1.37
N ALA A 57 4.24 5.98 1.74
CA ALA A 57 3.42 6.54 2.81
C ALA A 57 1.92 6.37 2.48
N SER A 58 1.54 6.63 1.23
CA SER A 58 0.17 6.47 0.76
C SER A 58 -0.30 5.01 0.81
N ALA A 59 0.56 4.05 0.48
CA ALA A 59 0.26 2.63 0.60
C ALA A 59 0.07 2.19 2.06
N MET A 60 0.89 2.70 2.98
CA MET A 60 0.72 2.44 4.42
C MET A 60 -0.59 3.01 4.96
N LEU A 61 -1.01 4.19 4.47
CA LEU A 61 -2.30 4.78 4.80
C LEU A 61 -3.47 3.97 4.21
N ASP A 62 -3.37 3.54 2.95
CA ASP A 62 -4.38 2.66 2.33
C ASP A 62 -4.55 1.36 3.11
N PHE A 63 -3.45 0.76 3.57
CA PHE A 63 -3.48 -0.42 4.43
C PHE A 63 -4.13 -0.13 5.80
N ALA A 64 -3.71 0.96 6.45
CA ALA A 64 -4.30 1.37 7.72
C ALA A 64 -5.80 1.66 7.60
N GLU A 65 -6.27 2.11 6.44
CA GLU A 65 -7.69 2.33 6.15
C GLU A 65 -8.44 1.09 5.65
N GLY A 66 -7.77 -0.04 5.47
CA GLY A 66 -8.37 -1.28 4.96
C GLY A 66 -8.76 -1.22 3.48
N ARG A 67 -8.21 -0.26 2.72
CA ARG A 67 -8.40 -0.16 1.26
C ARG A 67 -7.59 -1.20 0.49
N ILE A 68 -6.58 -1.78 1.13
CA ILE A 68 -5.83 -2.93 0.64
C ILE A 68 -5.74 -3.98 1.74
N ALA A 69 -5.71 -5.26 1.34
CA ALA A 69 -5.35 -6.38 2.19
C ALA A 69 -3.97 -6.88 1.80
N LEU A 70 -3.15 -7.26 2.79
CA LEU A 70 -1.89 -7.95 2.54
C LEU A 70 -2.25 -9.43 2.40
N LEU A 71 -2.26 -9.93 1.17
CA LEU A 71 -2.63 -11.31 0.90
C LEU A 71 -1.51 -12.23 1.38
N LEU A 72 -1.86 -13.22 2.21
CA LEU A 72 -1.05 -14.41 2.37
C LEU A 72 -1.07 -15.13 1.02
N GLU A 73 0.10 -15.32 0.40
CA GLU A 73 0.24 -16.30 -0.66
C GLU A 73 0.03 -17.68 0.00
N GLU A 74 -1.23 -18.13 0.10
CA GLU A 74 -1.50 -19.55 0.20
C GLU A 74 -0.92 -20.16 -1.08
N SER A 75 0.03 -21.05 -0.89
CA SER A 75 0.76 -21.76 -1.94
C SER A 75 -0.17 -22.19 -3.06
N ALA A 76 -0.03 -21.53 -4.22
CA ALA A 76 -0.62 -21.94 -5.48
C ALA A 76 0.10 -23.19 -6.04
N ASP A 77 0.35 -24.19 -5.20
CA ASP A 77 1.06 -25.44 -5.50
C ASP A 77 0.23 -26.66 -5.05
N LEU A 78 -1.07 -26.67 -5.35
CA LEU A 78 -1.91 -27.86 -5.22
C LEU A 78 -2.80 -27.99 -6.46
N ASP A 79 -2.21 -28.14 -7.65
CA ASP A 79 -2.93 -28.65 -8.84
C ASP A 79 -1.97 -29.21 -9.90
N GLU A 80 -1.01 -30.05 -9.48
CA GLU A 80 -0.43 -31.06 -10.37
C GLU A 80 -0.44 -32.40 -9.63
N VAL A 81 -1.51 -33.17 -9.81
CA VAL A 81 -1.61 -34.61 -9.46
C VAL A 81 -1.85 -35.40 -10.74
#